data_AF-A0A4V6PD12-F1
#
_entry.id   AF-A0A4V6PD12-F1
#
_cell.length_a   1.000
_cell.length_b   1.000
_cell.length_c   1.000
_cell.angle_alpha   90.00
_cell.angle_beta   90.00
_cell.angle_gamma   90.00
#
_symmetry.space_group_name_H-M   'P 1'
#
loop_
_entity.id
_entity.type
_entity.pdbx_description
1 polymer ?
#
loop_
_entity_poly.entity_id
_entity_poly.type
_entity_poly.pdbx_seq_one_letter_code
_entity_poly.pdbx_strand_id
1 'polypeptide(L)'
;MMSLAVLRLVAVTHAAAICLQPILAGVYLNGTGGAQRIHEPVGLAVAAVATIQLLVATIWWRSGGRLTAPLVSLLVLIGESVQIGMGYSRELALHLPLGIALVGAVVGFAVWTRRQQAASS
;
A
#
# COMPACT_ATOMS: atom_id res chain seq x y z
N MET A 1 12.54 10.11 -17.41
CA MET A 1 11.31 9.96 -16.59
C MET A 1 11.65 9.74 -15.10
N MET A 2 12.32 10.69 -14.44
CA MET A 2 12.76 10.51 -13.04
C MET A 2 11.59 10.27 -12.08
N SER A 3 10.45 10.93 -12.30
CA SER A 3 9.22 10.74 -11.51
C SER A 3 8.65 9.32 -11.58
N LEU A 4 8.75 8.61 -12.71
CA LEU A 4 8.31 7.22 -12.81
C LEU A 4 9.25 6.26 -12.07
N ALA A 5 10.56 6.54 -12.07
CA ALA A 5 11.54 5.76 -11.31
C ALA A 5 11.28 5.89 -9.80
N VAL A 6 11.03 7.12 -9.32
CA VAL A 6 10.63 7.36 -7.93
C VAL A 6 9.31 6.67 -7.60
N LEU A 7 8.30 6.76 -8.48
CA LEU A 7 7.00 6.09 -8.27
C LEU A 7 7.16 4.57 -8.09
N ARG A 8 8.06 3.95 -8.84
CA ARG A 8 8.35 2.50 -8.72
C ARG A 8 9.03 2.16 -7.43
N LEU A 9 10.03 2.96 -7.02
CA LEU A 9 10.71 2.74 -5.75
C LEU A 9 9.69 2.78 -4.61
N VAL A 10 8.84 3.82 -4.60
CA VAL A 10 7.77 3.95 -3.60
C VAL A 10 6.80 2.78 -3.68
N ALA A 11 6.32 2.38 -4.87
CA ALA A 11 5.38 1.27 -5.02
C ALA A 11 5.95 -0.08 -4.57
N VAL A 12 7.24 -0.35 -4.81
CA VAL A 12 7.90 -1.58 -4.34
C VAL A 12 8.08 -1.56 -2.82
N THR A 13 8.53 -0.44 -2.25
CA THR A 13 8.62 -0.28 -0.80
C THR A 13 7.25 -0.47 -0.15
N HIS A 14 6.21 0.09 -0.76
CA HIS A 14 4.85 -0.04 -0.30
C HIS A 14 4.37 -1.50 -0.33
N ALA A 15 4.58 -2.19 -1.45
CA ALA A 15 4.24 -3.59 -1.62
C ALA A 15 4.97 -4.49 -0.60
N ALA A 16 6.25 -4.24 -0.33
CA ALA A 16 6.99 -4.99 0.67
C ALA A 16 6.44 -4.77 2.09
N ALA A 17 6.16 -3.51 2.45
CA ALA A 17 5.64 -3.17 3.76
C ALA A 17 4.22 -3.72 4.00
N ILE A 18 3.33 -3.64 3.02
CA ILE A 18 1.97 -4.17 3.16
C ILE A 18 1.93 -5.70 3.16
N CYS A 19 2.83 -6.38 2.43
CA CYS A 19 2.97 -7.83 2.50
C CYS A 19 3.46 -8.34 3.87
N LEU A 20 4.15 -7.50 4.65
CA LEU A 20 4.57 -7.82 6.01
C LEU A 20 3.38 -7.81 6.98
N GLN A 21 2.35 -7.02 6.71
CA GLN A 21 1.17 -6.89 7.58
C GLN A 21 0.45 -8.20 7.91
N PRO A 22 0.06 -9.04 6.94
CA PRO A 22 -0.63 -10.31 7.24
C PRO A 22 0.25 -11.28 8.04
N ILE A 23 1.58 -11.22 7.88
CA ILE A 23 2.51 -12.04 8.69
C ILE A 23 2.44 -11.58 10.15
N LEU A 24 2.58 -10.27 10.40
CA LEU A 24 2.54 -9.71 11.76
C LEU A 24 1.16 -9.93 12.41
N ALA A 25 0.07 -9.75 11.65
CA ALA A 25 -1.28 -10.03 12.11
C ALA A 25 -1.47 -11.51 12.46
N GLY A 26 -0.98 -12.44 11.64
CA GLY A 26 -1.04 -13.87 11.93
C GLY A 26 -0.25 -14.26 13.19
N VAL A 27 0.95 -13.72 13.38
CA VAL A 27 1.75 -13.94 14.60
C VAL A 27 1.04 -13.38 15.83
N TYR A 28 0.41 -12.21 15.71
CA TYR A 28 -0.41 -11.64 16.78
C TYR A 28 -1.61 -12.52 17.13
N LEU A 29 -2.36 -12.99 16.13
CA LEU A 29 -3.51 -13.88 16.32
C LEU A 29 -3.12 -15.25 16.91
N ASN A 30 -1.89 -15.70 16.70
CA ASN A 30 -1.31 -16.88 17.35
C ASN A 30 -0.91 -16.63 18.83
N GLY A 31 -1.29 -15.50 19.43
CA GLY A 31 -1.11 -15.22 20.86
C GLY A 31 0.23 -14.56 21.21
N THR A 32 1.06 -14.21 20.22
CA THR A 32 2.34 -13.54 20.49
C THR A 32 2.12 -12.04 20.64
N GLY A 33 1.91 -11.57 21.87
CA GLY A 33 1.62 -10.16 22.18
C GLY A 33 2.70 -9.16 21.72
N GLY A 34 3.92 -9.61 21.45
CA GLY A 34 4.98 -8.77 20.86
C GLY A 34 4.70 -8.34 19.42
N ALA A 35 3.95 -9.14 18.65
CA ALA A 35 3.70 -8.84 17.24
C ALA A 35 2.76 -7.64 17.05
N GLN A 36 1.82 -7.39 17.98
CA GLN A 36 0.98 -6.19 17.92
C GLN A 36 1.81 -4.90 18.00
N ARG A 37 2.85 -4.88 18.85
CA ARG A 37 3.77 -3.73 19.02
C ARG A 37 4.60 -3.42 17.76
N ILE A 38 4.62 -4.34 16.79
CA ILE A 38 5.29 -4.15 15.49
C ILE A 38 4.24 -3.92 14.40
N HIS A 39 3.16 -4.69 14.39
CA HIS A 39 2.05 -4.61 13.44
C HIS A 39 1.50 -3.18 13.33
N GLU A 40 1.20 -2.55 14.47
CA GLU A 40 0.59 -1.23 14.51
C GLU A 40 1.52 -0.13 13.95
N PRO A 41 2.78 0.04 14.41
CA PRO A 41 3.70 1.01 13.80
C PRO A 41 3.95 0.77 12.31
N VAL A 42 4.09 -0.50 11.89
CA VAL A 42 4.24 -0.81 10.45
C VAL A 42 2.95 -0.46 9.70
N GLY A 43 1.77 -0.59 10.32
CA GLY A 43 0.49 -0.24 9.70
C GLY A 43 0.38 1.26 9.42
N LEU A 44 0.81 2.07 10.38
CA LEU A 44 0.92 3.52 10.20
C LEU A 44 1.98 3.89 9.15
N ALA A 45 3.11 3.18 9.13
CA ALA A 45 4.15 3.39 8.12
C ALA A 45 3.65 3.05 6.70
N VAL A 46 2.84 2.00 6.54
CA VAL A 46 2.19 1.65 5.26
C VAL A 46 1.31 2.81 4.78
N ALA A 47 0.44 3.36 5.63
CA ALA A 47 -0.41 4.52 5.29
C ALA A 47 0.41 5.79 4.97
N ALA A 48 1.53 6.01 5.67
CA ALA A 48 2.44 7.09 5.35
C ALA A 48 3.09 6.91 3.95
N VAL A 49 3.50 5.68 3.63
CA VAL A 49 4.02 5.35 2.28
C VAL A 49 2.94 5.50 1.22
N ALA A 50 1.67 5.14 1.49
CA ALA A 50 0.57 5.37 0.56
C ALA A 50 0.35 6.87 0.27
N THR A 51 0.50 7.72 1.29
CA THR A 51 0.44 9.18 1.11
C THR A 51 1.57 9.68 0.19
N ILE A 52 2.80 9.19 0.39
CA ILE A 52 3.93 9.49 -0.51
C ILE A 52 3.65 8.95 -1.92
N GLN A 53 3.09 7.75 -2.04
CA GLN A 53 2.73 7.15 -3.33
C GLN A 53 1.71 8.00 -4.08
N LEU A 54 0.69 8.53 -3.39
CA LEU A 54 -0.30 9.44 -3.99
C LEU A 54 0.36 10.73 -4.48
N LEU A 55 1.24 11.34 -3.69
CA LEU A 55 1.96 12.54 -4.08
C LEU A 55 2.81 12.30 -5.33
N VAL A 56 3.65 11.26 -5.31
CA VAL A 56 4.55 10.95 -6.44
C VAL A 56 3.76 10.51 -7.68
N ALA A 57 2.67 9.76 -7.52
CA ALA A 57 1.77 9.39 -8.61
C ALA A 57 1.14 10.63 -9.25
N THR A 58 0.73 11.60 -8.43
CA THR A 58 0.19 12.88 -8.90
C THR A 58 1.24 13.67 -9.67
N ILE A 59 2.47 13.78 -9.15
CA ILE A 59 3.58 14.43 -9.86
C ILE A 59 3.83 13.77 -11.21
N TRP A 60 3.91 12.43 -11.25
CA TRP A 60 4.11 11.69 -12.50
C TRP A 60 2.98 11.93 -13.50
N TRP A 61 1.72 11.88 -13.07
CA TRP A 61 0.57 12.21 -13.92
C TRP A 61 0.67 13.63 -14.48
N ARG A 62 1.00 14.61 -13.64
CA ARG A 62 1.13 16.02 -14.07
C ARG A 62 2.31 16.24 -15.03
N SER A 63 3.30 15.36 -15.04
CA SER A 63 4.42 15.34 -16.01
C SER A 63 4.14 14.52 -17.28
N GLY A 64 2.87 14.17 -17.58
CA GLY A 64 2.50 13.42 -18.77
C GLY A 64 2.28 11.91 -18.56
N GLY A 65 2.29 11.45 -17.30
CA GLY A 65 1.91 10.09 -16.93
C GLY A 65 0.40 9.82 -17.00
N ARG A 66 -0.03 8.65 -16.52
CA ARG A 66 -1.44 8.22 -16.56
C ARG A 66 -2.20 8.63 -15.30
N LEU A 67 -3.40 9.19 -15.47
CA LEU A 67 -4.33 9.55 -14.37
C LEU A 67 -4.71 8.35 -13.48
N THR A 68 -4.62 7.13 -14.01
CA THR A 68 -4.87 5.91 -13.24
C THR A 68 -3.93 5.78 -12.04
N ALA A 69 -2.71 6.32 -12.10
CA ALA A 69 -1.77 6.23 -10.98
C ALA A 69 -2.26 6.94 -9.70
N PRO A 70 -2.55 8.25 -9.73
CA PRO A 70 -3.06 8.94 -8.54
C PRO A 70 -4.43 8.41 -8.10
N LEU A 71 -5.31 7.98 -9.01
CA LEU A 71 -6.60 7.40 -8.64
C LEU A 71 -6.46 6.11 -7.83
N VAL A 72 -5.62 5.17 -8.28
CA VAL A 72 -5.38 3.92 -7.53
C VAL A 72 -4.69 4.22 -6.21
N SER A 73 -3.69 5.10 -6.17
CA SER A 73 -3.04 5.48 -4.91
C SER A 73 -4.00 6.11 -3.91
N LEU A 74 -4.96 6.92 -4.37
CA LEU A 74 -5.98 7.52 -3.51
C LEU A 74 -6.92 6.45 -2.92
N LEU A 75 -7.39 5.51 -3.75
CA LEU A 75 -8.24 4.41 -3.29
C LEU A 75 -7.52 3.52 -2.27
N VAL A 76 -6.24 3.23 -2.50
CA VAL A 76 -5.40 2.47 -1.56
C VAL A 76 -5.28 3.21 -0.23
N LEU A 77 -4.97 4.52 -0.24
CA LEU A 77 -4.84 5.32 0.97
C LEU A 77 -6.16 5.36 1.78
N ILE A 78 -7.31 5.49 1.09
CA ILE A 78 -8.62 5.40 1.73
C ILE A 78 -8.82 4.01 2.35
N GLY A 79 -8.53 2.94 1.61
CA GLY A 79 -8.65 1.58 2.11
C GLY A 79 -7.77 1.30 3.33
N GLU A 80 -6.54 1.80 3.35
CA GLU A 80 -5.64 1.67 4.50
C GLU A 80 -6.10 2.50 5.70
N SER A 81 -6.68 3.68 5.47
CA SER A 81 -7.29 4.48 6.55
C SER A 81 -8.45 3.71 7.20
N VAL A 82 -9.28 3.05 6.38
CA VAL A 82 -10.36 2.17 6.85
C VAL A 82 -9.78 0.95 7.59
N GLN A 83 -8.69 0.34 7.10
CA GLN A 83 -8.01 -0.75 7.79
C GLN A 83 -7.55 -0.37 9.19
N ILE A 84 -6.95 0.81 9.35
CA ILE A 84 -6.51 1.31 10.65
C ILE A 84 -7.71 1.42 11.59
N GLY A 85 -8.81 2.02 11.14
CA GLY A 85 -10.05 2.12 11.92
C GLY A 85 -10.58 0.74 12.35
N MET A 86 -10.67 -0.21 11.41
CA MET A 86 -11.11 -1.58 11.68
C MET A 86 -10.18 -2.34 12.64
N GLY A 87 -8.87 -2.09 12.57
CA GLY A 87 -7.88 -2.67 13.48
C GLY A 87 -8.11 -2.21 14.92
N TYR A 88 -8.32 -0.90 15.13
CA TYR A 88 -8.64 -0.36 16.46
C TYR A 88 -10.01 -0.79 16.97
N SER A 89 -11.02 -0.90 16.10
CA SER A 89 -12.36 -1.37 16.48
C SER A 89 -12.46 -2.89 16.60
N ARG A 90 -11.39 -3.63 16.29
CA ARG A 90 -11.32 -5.11 16.33
C ARG A 90 -12.33 -5.81 15.42
N GLU A 91 -12.69 -5.18 14.31
CA GLU A 91 -13.63 -5.72 13.32
C GLU A 91 -12.93 -6.71 12.36
N LEU A 92 -12.44 -7.83 12.92
CA LEU A 92 -11.59 -8.79 12.20
C LEU A 92 -12.25 -9.36 10.92
N ALA A 93 -13.57 -9.54 10.94
CA ALA A 93 -14.33 -10.07 9.81
C ALA A 93 -14.23 -9.17 8.56
N LEU A 94 -14.07 -7.86 8.74
CA LEU A 94 -13.87 -6.91 7.65
C LEU A 94 -12.39 -6.56 7.46
N HIS A 95 -11.64 -6.51 8.56
CA HIS A 95 -10.22 -6.16 8.54
C HIS A 95 -9.41 -7.14 7.69
N LEU A 96 -9.59 -8.45 7.91
CA LEU A 96 -8.80 -9.48 7.20
C LEU A 96 -9.04 -9.48 5.68
N PRO A 97 -10.30 -9.55 5.18
CA PRO A 97 -10.53 -9.56 3.73
C PRO A 97 -10.07 -8.28 3.04
N LEU A 98 -10.31 -7.11 3.66
CA LEU A 98 -9.88 -5.83 3.10
C LEU A 98 -8.33 -5.74 3.05
N GLY A 99 -7.64 -6.21 4.09
CA GLY A 99 -6.18 -6.28 4.11
C GLY A 99 -5.61 -7.12 2.96
N ILE A 100 -6.20 -8.30 2.70
CA ILE A 100 -5.79 -9.17 1.58
C ILE A 100 -6.03 -8.46 0.23
N ALA A 101 -7.19 -7.81 0.07
CA ALA A 101 -7.52 -7.08 -1.15
C ALA A 101 -6.51 -5.93 -1.40
N LEU A 102 -6.12 -5.20 -0.35
CA LEU A 102 -5.13 -4.13 -0.45
C LEU A 102 -3.73 -4.63 -0.77
N VAL A 103 -3.30 -5.78 -0.20
CA VAL A 103 -2.04 -6.43 -0.62
C VAL A 103 -2.05 -6.69 -2.12
N GLY A 104 -3.12 -7.29 -2.64
CA GLY A 104 -3.28 -7.54 -4.08
C GLY A 104 -3.24 -6.26 -4.91
N ALA A 105 -3.94 -5.21 -4.47
CA ALA A 105 -3.99 -3.93 -5.16
C ALA A 105 -2.61 -3.24 -5.23
N VAL A 106 -1.87 -3.20 -4.11
CA VAL A 106 -0.56 -2.53 -4.04
C VAL A 106 0.51 -3.32 -4.81
N VAL A 107 0.52 -4.65 -4.71
CA VAL A 107 1.42 -5.50 -5.53
C VAL A 107 1.09 -5.35 -7.02
N GLY A 108 -0.20 -5.38 -7.38
CA GLY A 108 -0.66 -5.16 -8.74
C GLY A 108 -0.24 -3.78 -9.28
N PHE A 109 -0.34 -2.73 -8.46
CA PHE A 109 0.13 -1.39 -8.78
C PHE A 109 1.65 -1.36 -9.03
N ALA A 110 2.44 -1.99 -8.15
CA ALA A 110 3.89 -2.08 -8.32
C ALA A 110 4.28 -2.78 -9.64
N VAL A 111 3.61 -3.89 -9.99
CA VAL A 111 3.81 -4.59 -11.28
C VAL A 111 3.40 -3.70 -12.45
N TRP A 112 2.24 -3.03 -12.35
CA TRP A 112 1.73 -2.15 -13.40
C TRP A 112 2.69 -0.98 -13.71
N THR A 113 3.30 -0.34 -12.70
CA THR A 113 4.28 0.74 -12.92
C THR A 113 5.53 0.28 -13.68
N ARG A 114 5.89 -1.01 -13.59
CA ARG A 114 6.99 -1.60 -14.39
C ARG A 114 6.57 -1.79 -15.84
N ARG A 115 5.35 -2.26 -16.08
CA ARG A 115 4.79 -2.45 -17.44
C ARG A 115 4.66 -1.15 -18.23
N GLN A 116 4.50 0.00 -17.55
CA GLN A 116 4.44 1.31 -18.21
C GLN A 116 5.72 1.69 -18.98
N GLN A 117 6.87 1.03 -18.75
CA GLN A 117 8.08 1.28 -19.56
C GLN A 117 8.03 0.61 -20.93
N ALA A 118 7.48 -0.60 -20.99
CA ALA A 118 7.50 -1.44 -22.19
C ALA A 118 6.59 -0.89 -23.30
N ALA A 119 5.64 -0.01 -22.97
CA ALA A 119 4.75 0.65 -23.92
C ALA A 119 5.29 2.00 -24.44
N SER A 120 6.46 2.44 -23.95
CA SER A 120 7.08 3.74 -24.29
C SER A 120 8.42 3.58 -25.03
N SER A 121 8.78 2.35 -25.40
CA SER A 121 9.95 1.95 -26.18
C SER A 121 9.52 1.34 -27.49
#